data_AF-A0A6N7HJ92-F1
#
_entry.id   AF-A0A6N7HJ92-F1
#
_cell.length_a   1.000
_cell.length_b   1.000
_cell.length_c   1.000
_cell.angle_alpha   90.00
_cell.angle_beta   90.00
_cell.angle_gamma   90.00
#
_symmetry.space_group_name_H-M   'P 1'
#
loop_
_entity.id
_entity.type
_entity.pdbx_description
1 polymer ?
#
loop_
_entity_poly.entity_id
_entity_poly.type
_entity_poly.pdbx_seq_one_letter_code
_entity_poly.pdbx_strand_id
1 'polypeptide(L)'
;MTATRQSGRRQPSTEFANSRATAERERSDQQSRAVRTVARQSRDRHEFVGLLSMLGLDEVPGGSLVLGPMLGGYIRQVAAAVGVPAEATGYEVSDTATAYLGLSQRWPERPEHDLMLVWDERLGWYVGVETVPGEAPVVIAYLGGAAVPVPATVARFVADAVAGRHVHHIRPVLPPADRASLANQMAAIGAEPDRADR
;
A
#
# COMPACT_ATOMS: atom_id res chain seq x y z
N MET A 1 -11.51 7.12 47.97
CA MET A 1 -11.85 8.00 46.83
C MET A 1 -11.06 7.54 45.62
N THR A 2 -11.78 7.38 44.52
CA THR A 2 -11.51 6.44 43.42
C THR A 2 -10.44 6.92 42.45
N ALA A 3 -9.67 5.96 41.95
CA ALA A 3 -8.52 6.11 41.05
C ALA A 3 -8.88 6.70 39.68
N THR A 4 -8.00 7.56 39.16
CA THR A 4 -7.96 7.93 37.73
C THR A 4 -6.89 7.09 37.04
N ARG A 5 -7.30 5.99 36.39
CA ARG A 5 -6.46 5.28 35.41
C ARG A 5 -6.58 6.01 34.07
N GLN A 6 -5.50 6.67 33.64
CA GLN A 6 -5.28 7.00 32.24
C GLN A 6 -5.06 5.68 31.47
N SER A 7 -6.09 5.22 30.75
CA SER A 7 -5.89 4.25 29.66
C SER A 7 -5.77 5.01 28.35
N GLY A 8 -4.54 5.25 27.90
CA GLY A 8 -4.28 5.63 26.52
C GLY A 8 -4.61 4.45 25.60
N ARG A 9 -5.80 4.47 25.00
CA ARG A 9 -6.18 3.53 23.94
C ARG A 9 -5.31 3.83 22.71
N ARG A 10 -4.31 2.98 22.43
CA ARG A 10 -3.69 2.90 21.10
C ARG A 10 -4.81 2.66 20.08
N GLN A 11 -4.81 3.41 18.98
CA GLN A 11 -5.82 3.30 17.92
C GLN A 11 -5.53 2.04 17.09
N PRO A 12 -6.45 1.06 16.99
CA PRO A 12 -6.22 -0.21 16.30
C PRO A 12 -5.70 -0.04 14.86
N SER A 13 -6.23 0.94 14.12
CA SER A 13 -5.84 1.24 12.74
C SER A 13 -4.35 1.59 12.55
N THR A 14 -3.73 2.24 13.55
CA THR A 14 -2.29 2.55 13.53
C THR A 14 -1.42 1.32 13.78
N GLU A 15 -1.84 0.44 14.69
CA GLU A 15 -1.09 -0.78 15.02
C GLU A 15 -1.10 -1.76 13.86
N PHE A 16 -2.21 -1.84 13.13
CA PHE A 16 -2.34 -2.67 11.94
C PHE A 16 -1.46 -2.21 10.78
N ALA A 17 -1.53 -0.93 10.40
CA ALA A 17 -0.72 -0.39 9.31
C ALA A 17 0.78 -0.62 9.57
N ASN A 18 1.20 -0.44 10.83
CA ASN A 18 2.57 -0.75 11.26
C ASN A 18 2.87 -2.25 11.28
N SER A 19 1.93 -3.09 11.72
CA SER A 19 2.08 -4.55 11.76
C SER A 19 2.20 -5.15 10.35
N ARG A 20 1.36 -4.77 9.39
CA ARG A 20 1.49 -5.20 7.98
C ARG A 20 2.77 -4.68 7.36
N ALA A 21 3.08 -3.40 7.53
CA ALA A 21 4.34 -2.86 7.03
C ALA A 21 5.56 -3.56 7.65
N THR A 22 5.46 -4.07 8.89
CA THR A 22 6.55 -4.83 9.53
C THR A 22 6.61 -6.27 9.02
N ALA A 23 5.47 -6.97 8.91
CA ALA A 23 5.41 -8.34 8.43
C ALA A 23 5.87 -8.48 6.97
N GLU A 24 5.52 -7.52 6.12
CA GLU A 24 6.00 -7.50 4.74
C GLU A 24 7.50 -7.10 4.70
N ARG A 25 7.95 -6.12 5.52
CA ARG A 25 9.39 -5.78 5.63
C ARG A 25 10.24 -6.97 6.03
N GLU A 26 9.77 -7.78 6.98
CA GLU A 26 10.45 -9.02 7.39
C GLU A 26 10.56 -10.02 6.23
N ARG A 27 9.54 -10.13 5.37
CA ARG A 27 9.59 -10.95 4.15
C ARG A 27 10.57 -10.38 3.12
N SER A 28 10.57 -9.07 2.90
CA SER A 28 11.53 -8.41 2.00
C SER A 28 12.97 -8.53 2.48
N ASP A 29 13.21 -8.45 3.80
CA ASP A 29 14.50 -8.72 4.40
C ASP A 29 14.93 -10.19 4.21
N GLN A 30 13.99 -11.12 4.35
CA GLN A 30 14.22 -12.54 4.07
C GLN A 30 14.57 -12.77 2.59
N GLN A 31 13.87 -12.11 1.68
CA GLN A 31 14.08 -12.16 0.23
C GLN A 31 15.44 -11.54 -0.15
N SER A 32 15.78 -10.38 0.41
CA SER A 32 17.08 -9.71 0.21
C SER A 32 18.25 -10.56 0.71
N ARG A 33 18.09 -11.25 1.84
CA ARG A 33 19.07 -12.20 2.35
C ARG A 33 19.22 -13.41 1.41
N ALA A 34 18.12 -13.90 0.85
CA ALA A 34 18.15 -14.98 -0.15
C ALA A 34 18.90 -14.55 -1.42
N VAL A 35 18.60 -13.37 -1.98
CA VAL A 35 19.31 -12.81 -3.16
C VAL A 35 20.81 -12.69 -2.90
N ARG A 36 21.22 -12.13 -1.76
CA ARG A 36 22.65 -12.02 -1.40
C ARG A 36 23.34 -13.37 -1.26
N THR A 37 22.62 -14.36 -0.73
CA THR A 37 23.13 -15.74 -0.59
C THR A 37 23.34 -16.37 -1.96
N VAL A 38 22.37 -16.23 -2.87
CA VAL A 38 22.44 -16.71 -4.26
C VAL A 38 23.57 -16.01 -5.02
N ALA A 39 23.70 -14.69 -4.88
CA ALA A 39 24.81 -13.92 -5.49
C ALA A 39 26.18 -14.40 -5.02
N ARG A 40 26.32 -14.77 -3.74
CA ARG A 40 27.58 -15.29 -3.18
C ARG A 40 27.92 -16.71 -3.66
N GLN A 41 26.90 -17.53 -3.95
CA GLN A 41 27.08 -18.93 -4.34
C GLN A 41 27.18 -19.14 -5.85
N SER A 42 26.69 -18.18 -6.63
CA SER A 42 26.73 -18.24 -8.10
C SER A 42 28.15 -18.05 -8.62
N ARG A 43 28.55 -18.89 -9.57
CA ARG A 43 29.87 -18.86 -10.21
C ARG A 43 29.92 -17.89 -11.37
N ASP A 44 28.78 -17.67 -12.02
CA ASP A 44 28.62 -16.74 -13.12
C ASP A 44 27.23 -16.11 -13.15
N ARG A 45 27.06 -15.16 -14.07
CA ARG A 45 25.83 -14.37 -14.23
C ARG A 45 24.64 -15.21 -14.72
N HIS A 46 24.88 -16.26 -15.52
CA HIS A 46 23.81 -17.08 -16.06
C HIS A 46 23.22 -17.99 -14.98
N GLU A 47 24.07 -18.57 -14.14
CA GLU A 47 23.67 -19.30 -12.93
C GLU A 47 22.91 -18.39 -11.95
N PHE A 48 23.42 -17.17 -11.71
CA PHE A 48 22.77 -16.19 -10.84
C PHE A 48 21.34 -15.85 -11.28
N VAL A 49 21.16 -15.51 -12.57
CA VAL A 49 19.84 -15.17 -13.13
C VAL A 49 18.90 -16.38 -13.11
N GLY A 50 19.40 -17.57 -13.44
CA GLY A 50 18.62 -18.80 -13.39
C GLY A 50 18.10 -19.11 -11.98
N LEU A 51 18.94 -18.95 -10.96
CA LEU A 51 18.56 -19.17 -9.55
C LEU A 51 17.56 -18.11 -9.05
N LEU A 52 17.71 -16.85 -9.45
CA LEU A 52 16.71 -15.82 -9.13
C LEU A 52 15.35 -16.17 -9.74
N SER A 53 15.29 -16.55 -11.01
CA SER A 53 14.02 -16.96 -11.64
C SER A 53 13.42 -18.22 -11.04
N MET A 54 14.23 -19.20 -10.62
CA MET A 54 13.72 -20.38 -9.90
C MET A 54 13.13 -20.03 -8.52
N LEU A 55 13.58 -18.93 -7.92
CA LEU A 55 13.10 -18.43 -6.63
C LEU A 55 12.05 -17.31 -6.78
N GLY A 56 11.70 -16.91 -8.01
CA GLY A 56 10.79 -15.79 -8.29
C GLY A 56 11.32 -14.43 -7.88
N LEU A 57 12.63 -14.21 -7.98
CA LEU A 57 13.36 -13.03 -7.48
C LEU A 57 13.91 -12.11 -8.60
N ASP A 58 13.44 -12.32 -9.83
CA ASP A 58 13.89 -11.68 -11.05
C ASP A 58 13.28 -10.29 -11.24
N GLU A 59 13.60 -9.38 -10.32
CA GLU A 59 13.29 -7.96 -10.46
C GLU A 59 14.49 -7.12 -10.95
N VAL A 60 14.22 -6.24 -11.92
CA VAL A 60 15.20 -5.33 -12.51
C VAL A 60 15.51 -4.17 -11.54
N PRO A 61 16.77 -3.99 -11.07
CA PRO A 61 17.08 -3.11 -9.93
C PRO A 61 16.87 -1.60 -10.12
N GLY A 62 16.52 -1.12 -11.32
CA GLY A 62 16.51 0.32 -11.64
C GLY A 62 15.23 1.06 -11.25
N GLY A 63 14.05 0.42 -11.40
CA GLY A 63 12.76 1.07 -11.14
C GLY A 63 12.41 1.14 -9.65
N SER A 64 12.82 0.13 -8.88
CA SER A 64 12.54 0.01 -7.44
C SER A 64 13.18 1.13 -6.61
N LEU A 65 14.40 1.57 -6.96
CA LEU A 65 15.14 2.59 -6.21
C LEU A 65 14.50 3.99 -6.24
N VAL A 66 13.79 4.34 -7.32
CA VAL A 66 13.10 5.63 -7.45
C VAL A 66 11.64 5.55 -6.96
N LEU A 67 11.02 4.36 -7.07
CA LEU A 67 9.63 4.16 -6.69
C LEU A 67 9.40 4.38 -5.19
N GLY A 68 10.29 3.88 -4.32
CA GLY A 68 10.12 3.98 -2.86
C GLY A 68 9.92 5.41 -2.35
N PRO A 69 10.83 6.36 -2.64
CA PRO A 69 10.67 7.76 -2.26
C PRO A 69 9.42 8.43 -2.84
N MET A 70 9.08 8.13 -4.11
CA MET A 70 7.91 8.71 -4.78
C MET A 70 6.60 8.19 -4.20
N LEU A 71 6.53 6.88 -3.93
CA LEU A 71 5.40 6.25 -3.24
C LEU A 71 5.22 6.85 -1.86
N GLY A 72 6.29 6.96 -1.07
CA GLY A 72 6.21 7.60 0.25
C GLY A 72 5.69 9.04 0.20
N GLY A 73 6.08 9.82 -0.81
CA GLY A 73 5.57 11.17 -1.03
C GLY A 73 4.09 11.21 -1.41
N TYR A 74 3.68 10.33 -2.31
CA TYR A 74 2.30 10.21 -2.76
C TYR A 74 1.37 9.73 -1.64
N ILE A 75 1.78 8.73 -0.85
CA ILE A 75 1.00 8.20 0.27
C ILE A 75 0.74 9.25 1.36
N ARG A 76 1.70 10.13 1.64
CA ARG A 76 1.47 11.26 2.56
C ARG A 76 0.37 12.20 2.08
N GLN A 77 0.34 12.51 0.78
CA GLN A 77 -0.70 13.36 0.19
C GLN A 77 -2.07 12.69 0.21
N VAL A 78 -2.12 11.39 -0.10
CA VAL A 78 -3.36 10.60 -0.01
C VAL A 78 -3.87 10.54 1.43
N ALA A 79 -2.99 10.27 2.40
CA ALA A 79 -3.36 10.24 3.81
C ALA A 79 -3.92 11.59 4.29
N ALA A 80 -3.28 12.70 3.90
CA ALA A 80 -3.78 14.04 4.18
C ALA A 80 -5.17 14.28 3.57
N ALA A 81 -5.39 13.87 2.31
CA ALA A 81 -6.69 14.03 1.64
C ALA A 81 -7.80 13.15 2.23
N VAL A 82 -7.47 11.93 2.68
CA VAL A 82 -8.42 11.00 3.32
C VAL A 82 -8.67 11.37 4.79
N GLY A 83 -7.77 12.14 5.41
CA GLY A 83 -7.82 12.49 6.84
C GLY A 83 -7.27 11.41 7.76
N VAL A 84 -6.34 10.58 7.26
CA VAL A 84 -5.66 9.52 8.00
C VAL A 84 -4.34 10.06 8.56
N PRO A 85 -4.03 9.86 9.86
CA PRO A 85 -2.77 10.29 10.43
C PRO A 85 -1.59 9.52 9.81
N ALA A 86 -0.43 10.15 9.69
CA ALA A 86 0.73 9.56 9.01
C ALA A 86 1.18 8.24 9.65
N GLU A 87 0.96 8.10 10.97
CA GLU A 87 1.28 6.91 11.77
C GLU A 87 0.38 5.70 11.44
N ALA A 88 -0.77 5.93 10.79
CA ALA A 88 -1.66 4.88 10.29
C ALA A 88 -1.42 4.56 8.81
N THR A 89 -0.25 4.91 8.29
CA THR A 89 0.16 4.60 6.92
C THR A 89 1.40 3.72 6.92
N GLY A 90 1.52 2.88 5.89
CA GLY A 90 2.71 2.08 5.63
C GLY A 90 2.84 1.81 4.15
N TYR A 91 4.06 1.61 3.67
CA TYR A 91 4.30 1.15 2.31
C TYR A 91 5.55 0.27 2.25
N GLU A 92 5.61 -0.52 1.19
CA GLU A 92 6.72 -1.39 0.87
C GLU A 92 7.00 -1.38 -0.62
N VAL A 93 8.26 -1.54 -0.97
CA VAL A 93 8.70 -1.83 -2.34
C VAL A 93 9.59 -3.06 -2.27
N SER A 94 9.02 -4.20 -2.60
CA SER A 94 9.70 -5.50 -2.75
C SER A 94 9.44 -6.04 -4.16
N ASP A 95 9.05 -7.31 -4.29
CA ASP A 95 8.60 -7.93 -5.54
C ASP A 95 7.28 -7.34 -6.04
N THR A 96 6.48 -6.79 -5.12
CA THR A 96 5.30 -5.98 -5.42
C THR A 96 5.34 -4.73 -4.55
N ALA A 97 5.17 -3.56 -5.16
CA ALA A 97 5.01 -2.33 -4.38
C ALA A 97 3.56 -2.21 -3.87
N THR A 98 3.43 -2.00 -2.56
CA THR A 98 2.14 -1.91 -1.87
C THR A 98 2.14 -0.78 -0.84
N ALA A 99 0.96 -0.21 -0.58
CA ALA A 99 0.77 0.75 0.49
C ALA A 99 -0.57 0.54 1.20
N TYR A 100 -0.62 0.89 2.47
CA TYR A 100 -1.72 0.62 3.39
C TYR A 100 -2.03 1.87 4.19
N LEU A 101 -3.32 2.20 4.31
CA LEU A 101 -3.83 3.26 5.16
C LEU A 101 -4.97 2.67 6.01
N GLY A 102 -4.81 2.70 7.33
CA GLY A 102 -5.85 2.27 8.25
C GLY A 102 -6.97 3.31 8.34
N LEU A 103 -8.21 2.91 8.03
CA LEU A 103 -9.38 3.78 8.11
C LEU A 103 -10.04 3.60 9.49
N SER A 104 -10.38 4.71 10.16
CA SER A 104 -11.03 4.65 11.48
C SER A 104 -12.52 4.28 11.43
N GLN A 105 -13.09 4.22 10.22
CA GLN A 105 -14.49 3.89 10.00
C GLN A 105 -14.68 2.38 9.95
N ARG A 106 -15.80 1.94 10.51
CA ARG A 106 -16.22 0.54 10.51
C ARG A 106 -17.16 0.27 9.35
N TRP A 107 -17.08 -0.94 8.81
CA TRP A 107 -18.02 -1.37 7.79
C TRP A 107 -19.39 -1.64 8.43
N PRO A 108 -20.50 -1.06 7.95
CA PRO A 108 -21.82 -1.29 8.54
C PRO A 108 -22.25 -2.76 8.57
N GLU A 109 -21.81 -3.57 7.60
CA GLU A 109 -22.12 -5.01 7.52
C GLU A 109 -21.22 -5.87 8.42
N ARG A 110 -20.07 -5.34 8.88
CA ARG A 110 -19.16 -5.99 9.82
C ARG A 110 -18.56 -4.97 10.80
N PRO A 111 -19.32 -4.55 11.84
CA PRO A 111 -18.91 -3.51 12.78
C PRO A 111 -17.67 -3.89 13.62
N GLU A 112 -17.36 -5.18 13.68
CA GLU A 112 -16.26 -5.74 14.45
C GLU A 112 -14.89 -5.55 13.76
N HIS A 113 -14.89 -5.20 12.46
CA HIS A 113 -13.69 -5.10 11.65
C HIS A 113 -13.52 -3.67 11.13
N ASP A 114 -12.31 -3.15 11.31
CA ASP A 114 -11.91 -1.87 10.76
C ASP A 114 -11.69 -2.00 9.23
N LEU A 115 -11.73 -0.86 8.54
CA LEU A 115 -11.48 -0.79 7.11
C LEU A 115 -10.04 -0.40 6.83
N MET A 116 -9.52 -0.84 5.69
CA MET A 116 -8.24 -0.38 5.17
C MET A 116 -8.40 0.09 3.74
N LEU A 117 -7.65 1.13 3.40
CA LEU A 117 -7.39 1.50 2.02
C LEU A 117 -6.03 0.94 1.62
N VAL A 118 -5.97 0.23 0.51
CA VAL A 118 -4.75 -0.40 0.00
C VAL A 118 -4.49 0.08 -1.41
N TRP A 119 -3.23 0.36 -1.69
CA TRP A 119 -2.70 0.47 -3.04
C TRP A 119 -1.79 -0.71 -3.31
N ASP A 120 -1.95 -1.31 -4.48
CA ASP A 120 -1.10 -2.38 -4.99
C ASP A 120 -0.74 -2.01 -6.43
N GLU A 121 0.55 -2.07 -6.79
CA GLU A 121 0.98 -1.64 -8.12
C GLU A 121 0.36 -2.43 -9.28
N ARG A 122 -0.17 -3.63 -9.01
CA ARG A 122 -0.83 -4.52 -9.99
C ARG A 122 -2.35 -4.37 -9.96
N LEU A 123 -2.93 -4.03 -8.81
CA LEU A 123 -4.39 -3.99 -8.62
C LEU A 123 -4.95 -2.56 -8.53
N GLY A 124 -4.11 -1.56 -8.35
CA GLY A 124 -4.51 -0.19 -8.05
C GLY A 124 -5.04 -0.03 -6.63
N TRP A 125 -5.96 0.93 -6.45
CA TRP A 125 -6.54 1.25 -5.15
C TRP A 125 -7.78 0.39 -4.86
N TYR A 126 -7.89 -0.10 -3.64
CA TYR A 126 -9.10 -0.78 -3.16
C TYR A 126 -9.34 -0.53 -1.66
N VAL A 127 -10.61 -0.59 -1.26
CA VAL A 127 -11.01 -0.65 0.16
C VAL A 127 -11.27 -2.10 0.52
N GLY A 128 -10.62 -2.56 1.58
CA GLY A 128 -10.80 -3.90 2.12
C GLY A 128 -11.14 -3.87 3.61
N VAL A 129 -11.65 -4.99 4.10
CA VAL A 129 -11.79 -5.25 5.53
C VAL A 129 -10.44 -5.62 6.11
N GLU A 130 -10.13 -5.10 7.30
CA GLU A 130 -8.99 -5.52 8.09
C GLU A 130 -9.07 -7.02 8.42
N THR A 131 -8.13 -7.77 7.86
CA THR A 131 -7.93 -9.20 8.13
C THR A 131 -6.63 -9.41 8.89
N VAL A 132 -6.54 -10.52 9.63
CA VAL A 132 -5.28 -10.91 10.30
C VAL A 132 -4.13 -11.02 9.29
N PRO A 133 -2.88 -10.73 9.71
CA PRO A 133 -1.71 -10.88 8.84
C PRO A 133 -1.64 -12.27 8.22
N GLY A 134 -1.52 -12.35 6.89
CA GLY A 134 -1.46 -13.60 6.13
C GLY A 134 -2.76 -14.03 5.46
N GLU A 135 -3.90 -13.40 5.79
CA GLU A 135 -5.16 -13.61 5.08
C GLU A 135 -5.35 -12.60 3.95
N ALA A 136 -5.95 -13.06 2.84
CA ALA A 136 -6.35 -12.18 1.75
C ALA A 136 -7.39 -11.16 2.28
N PRO A 137 -7.23 -9.86 2.02
CA PRO A 137 -8.19 -8.86 2.45
C PRO A 137 -9.53 -9.11 1.76
N VAL A 138 -10.62 -9.01 2.52
CA VAL A 138 -11.97 -9.04 1.94
C VAL A 138 -12.19 -7.69 1.26
N VAL A 139 -12.12 -7.66 -0.07
CA VAL A 139 -12.25 -6.42 -0.84
C VAL A 139 -13.72 -6.02 -0.94
N ILE A 140 -14.00 -4.76 -0.60
CA ILE A 140 -15.33 -4.16 -0.64
C ILE A 140 -15.53 -3.44 -1.98
N ALA A 141 -14.50 -2.72 -2.44
CA ALA A 141 -14.54 -2.01 -3.71
C ALA A 141 -13.13 -1.76 -4.25
N TYR A 142 -13.00 -1.74 -5.57
CA TYR A 142 -11.82 -1.22 -6.29
C TYR A 142 -12.13 0.17 -6.86
N LEU A 143 -11.14 1.05 -6.83
CA LEU A 143 -11.15 2.29 -7.60
C LEU A 143 -10.65 1.99 -9.01
N GLY A 144 -11.54 2.14 -9.99
CA GLY A 144 -11.16 2.04 -11.41
C GLY A 144 -10.40 3.28 -11.90
N GLY A 145 -9.75 3.14 -13.06
CA GLY A 145 -9.06 4.24 -13.73
C GLY A 145 -7.55 4.20 -13.55
N ALA A 146 -6.95 5.34 -13.22
CA ALA A 146 -5.50 5.46 -13.08
C ALA A 146 -4.97 4.73 -11.84
N ALA A 147 -3.80 4.09 -11.93
CA ALA A 147 -3.12 3.49 -10.78
C ALA A 147 -2.65 4.55 -9.76
N VAL A 148 -2.30 5.73 -10.25
CA VAL A 148 -1.86 6.89 -9.45
C VAL A 148 -2.84 8.05 -9.70
N PRO A 149 -4.08 7.98 -9.17
CA PRO A 149 -5.04 9.07 -9.29
C PRO A 149 -4.61 10.27 -8.43
N VAL A 150 -5.26 11.43 -8.64
CA VAL A 150 -5.07 12.57 -7.71
C VAL A 150 -5.61 12.21 -6.30
N PRO A 151 -4.98 12.67 -5.20
CA PRO A 151 -5.37 12.31 -3.83
C PRO A 151 -6.86 12.56 -3.51
N ALA A 152 -7.44 13.64 -4.03
CA ALA A 152 -8.86 13.96 -3.83
C ALA A 152 -9.82 12.90 -4.41
N THR A 153 -9.42 12.25 -5.51
CA THR A 153 -10.21 11.15 -6.11
C THR A 153 -10.21 9.94 -5.19
N VAL A 154 -9.07 9.62 -4.56
CA VAL A 154 -8.97 8.53 -3.57
C VAL A 154 -9.80 8.84 -2.33
N ALA A 155 -9.76 10.06 -1.83
CA ALA A 155 -10.55 10.49 -0.69
C ALA A 155 -12.07 10.38 -0.94
N ARG A 156 -12.53 10.83 -2.11
CA ARG A 156 -13.93 10.68 -2.52
C ARG A 156 -14.33 9.21 -2.62
N PHE A 157 -13.48 8.39 -3.23
CA PHE A 157 -13.69 6.94 -3.31
C PHE A 157 -13.86 6.31 -1.92
N VAL A 158 -12.98 6.62 -0.96
CA VAL A 158 -13.11 6.12 0.42
C VAL A 158 -14.42 6.58 1.07
N ALA A 159 -14.79 7.85 0.91
CA ALA A 159 -16.03 8.39 1.48
C ALA A 159 -17.29 7.71 0.90
N ASP A 160 -17.27 7.40 -0.39
CA ASP A 160 -18.34 6.65 -1.05
C ASP A 160 -18.37 5.16 -0.59
N ALA A 161 -17.21 4.56 -0.31
CA ALA A 161 -17.08 3.18 0.19
C ALA A 161 -17.68 3.02 1.57
N VAL A 162 -17.25 3.90 2.47
CA VAL A 162 -17.70 3.92 3.85
C VAL A 162 -19.21 4.16 3.93
N ALA A 163 -19.74 4.98 3.02
CA ALA A 163 -21.17 5.27 2.96
C ALA A 163 -22.01 4.21 2.22
N GLY A 164 -21.41 3.13 1.73
CA GLY A 164 -22.11 2.07 1.01
C GLY A 164 -22.68 2.49 -0.34
N ARG A 165 -22.17 3.57 -0.95
CA ARG A 165 -22.67 4.12 -2.23
C ARG A 165 -22.09 3.42 -3.47
N HIS A 166 -21.40 2.31 -3.31
CA HIS A 166 -20.57 1.74 -4.37
C HIS A 166 -21.27 0.75 -5.31
N VAL A 167 -21.02 0.95 -6.61
CA VAL A 167 -21.24 -0.04 -7.66
C VAL A 167 -20.02 -0.97 -7.65
N HIS A 168 -20.23 -2.24 -7.29
CA HIS A 168 -19.17 -3.22 -7.11
C HIS A 168 -18.34 -3.44 -8.39
N HIS A 169 -17.17 -2.78 -8.50
CA HIS A 169 -16.10 -3.35 -9.30
C HIS A 169 -15.44 -4.43 -8.46
N ILE A 170 -15.72 -5.70 -8.74
CA ILE A 170 -15.18 -6.87 -7.99
C ILE A 170 -13.83 -7.32 -8.59
N ARG A 171 -13.36 -6.63 -9.64
CA ARG A 171 -12.10 -6.97 -10.31
C ARG A 171 -11.25 -5.71 -10.51
N PRO A 172 -9.92 -5.82 -10.33
CA PRO A 172 -8.99 -4.78 -10.73
C PRO A 172 -9.13 -4.49 -12.23
N VAL A 173 -9.07 -3.21 -12.59
CA VAL A 173 -9.04 -2.78 -13.99
C VAL A 173 -7.75 -2.00 -14.21
N LEU A 174 -6.60 -2.67 -14.23
CA LEU A 174 -5.32 -2.05 -14.58
C LEU A 174 -4.36 -3.12 -15.16
N PRO A 175 -3.65 -2.85 -16.28
CA PRO A 175 -2.49 -3.63 -16.68
C PRO A 175 -1.33 -3.40 -15.69
N PRO A 176 -0.32 -4.30 -15.61
CA PRO A 176 0.87 -4.07 -14.81
C PRO A 176 1.53 -2.76 -15.27
N ALA A 177 1.61 -1.79 -14.37
CA ALA A 177 2.26 -0.53 -14.69
C ALA A 177 3.78 -0.69 -14.51
N ASP A 178 4.54 -0.22 -15.50
CA ASP A 178 5.99 -0.11 -15.38
C ASP A 178 6.34 0.79 -14.17
N ARG A 179 7.26 0.33 -13.30
CA ARG A 179 7.60 1.02 -12.04
C ARG A 179 8.18 2.42 -12.27
N ALA A 180 8.91 2.64 -13.36
CA ALA A 180 9.40 3.97 -13.70
C ALA A 180 8.25 4.91 -14.08
N SER A 181 7.25 4.39 -14.82
CA SER A 181 6.02 5.12 -15.14
C SER A 181 5.21 5.47 -13.90
N LEU A 182 5.06 4.55 -12.94
CA LEU A 182 4.42 4.82 -11.65
C LEU A 182 5.16 5.91 -10.86
N ALA A 183 6.49 5.81 -10.77
CA ALA A 183 7.31 6.82 -10.09
C ALA A 183 7.15 8.20 -10.74
N ASN A 184 7.12 8.28 -12.07
CA ASN A 184 6.92 9.53 -12.80
C ASN A 184 5.52 10.12 -12.56
N GLN A 185 4.48 9.28 -12.53
CA GLN A 185 3.12 9.72 -12.22
C GLN A 185 3.02 10.28 -10.79
N MET A 186 3.60 9.58 -9.81
CA MET A 186 3.64 10.03 -8.41
C MET A 186 4.42 11.34 -8.26
N ALA A 187 5.55 11.49 -8.97
CA ALA A 187 6.32 12.72 -9.00
C ALA A 187 5.52 13.89 -9.58
N ALA A 188 4.76 13.66 -10.66
CA ALA A 188 3.91 14.69 -11.27
C ALA A 188 2.81 15.19 -10.32
N ILE A 189 2.21 14.30 -9.52
CA ILE A 189 1.23 14.68 -8.48
C ILE A 189 1.89 15.59 -7.43
N GLY A 190 3.08 15.23 -6.95
CA GLY A 190 3.83 16.05 -5.98
C GLY A 190 4.37 17.37 -6.53
N ALA A 191 4.49 17.49 -7.86
CA ALA A 191 4.97 18.68 -8.55
C ALA A 191 3.87 19.67 -8.93
N GLU A 192 2.59 19.36 -8.70
CA GLU A 192 1.50 20.34 -8.74
C GLU A 192 1.14 20.81 -7.31
N PRO A 193 1.94 21.70 -6.70
CA PRO A 193 1.43 22.48 -5.60
C PRO A 193 0.48 23.53 -6.20
N ASP A 194 -0.73 23.64 -5.67
CA ASP A 194 -1.47 24.90 -5.69
C ASP A 194 -2.04 25.38 -7.04
N ARG A 195 -2.99 24.62 -7.62
CA ARG A 195 -4.03 25.17 -8.52
C ARG A 195 -5.43 24.97 -7.96
N ALA A 196 -5.59 25.17 -6.66
CA ALA A 196 -6.90 25.24 -6.02
C ALA A 196 -7.05 26.58 -5.29
N ASP A 197 -6.80 27.68 -6.02
CA ASP A 197 -7.36 28.99 -5.69
C ASP A 197 -7.51 29.81 -6.98
N ARG A 198 -8.66 29.68 -7.63
CA ARG A 198 -9.23 30.62 -8.61
C ARG A 198 -10.74 30.42 -8.74
#